data_AF-A0A3M1GK63-F1
#
_entry.id   AF-A0A3M1GK63-F1
#
_cell.length_a   1.000
_cell.length_b   1.000
_cell.length_c   1.000
_cell.angle_alpha   90.00
_cell.angle_beta   90.00
_cell.angle_gamma   90.00
#
_symmetry.space_group_name_H-M   'P 1'
#
loop_
_entity.id
_entity.type
_entity.pdbx_description
1 polymer ?
#
loop_
_entity_poly.entity_id
_entity_poly.type
_entity_poly.pdbx_seq_one_letter_code
_entity_poly.pdbx_strand_id
1 'polypeptide(L)' 'MSVRPYRDIVRRASRRIMVGNVPVGGAAPIAVQSMTNTLT' A
#
# COMPACT_ATOMS: atom_id res chain seq x y z
N MET A 1 -2.70 23.66 1.52
CA MET A 1 -3.28 23.02 2.72
C MET A 1 -4.72 22.65 2.39
N SER A 2 -5.12 21.39 2.47
CA SER A 2 -6.51 20.98 2.18
C SER A 2 -7.48 21.51 3.24
N VAL A 3 -8.68 21.90 2.82
CA VAL A 3 -9.78 22.35 3.70
C VAL A 3 -10.21 21.24 4.68
N ARG A 4 -9.92 19.97 4.37
CA ARG A 4 -10.28 18.79 5.17
C ARG A 4 -9.05 17.91 5.38
N PRO A 5 -8.28 18.11 6.47
CA PRO A 5 -6.99 17.47 6.69
C PRO A 5 -7.02 15.93 6.62
N TYR A 6 -8.13 15.29 7.01
CA TYR A 6 -8.29 13.83 6.96
C TYR A 6 -8.40 13.24 5.55
N ARG A 7 -8.60 14.07 4.51
CA ARG A 7 -8.62 13.61 3.11
C ARG A 7 -7.21 13.51 2.53
N ASP A 8 -6.24 14.16 3.16
CA ASP A 8 -4.84 14.11 2.76
C ASP A 8 -4.21 12.87 3.40
N ILE A 9 -4.08 11.80 2.61
CA ILE A 9 -3.44 10.57 3.06
C ILE A 9 -1.92 10.73 2.96
N VAL A 10 -1.29 11.13 4.06
CA VAL A 10 0.17 11.20 4.16
C VAL A 10 0.71 9.82 4.53
N ARG A 11 1.29 9.11 3.55
CA ARG A 11 1.89 7.80 3.79
C ARG A 11 3.22 7.94 4.52
N ARG A 12 3.48 7.03 5.46
CA ARG A 12 4.79 6.92 6.11
C ARG A 12 5.88 6.57 5.10
N ALA A 13 7.01 7.27 5.17
CA ALA A 13 8.22 6.88 4.44
C ALA A 13 8.66 5.46 4.85
N SER A 14 8.68 4.56 3.88
CA SER A 14 8.97 3.14 4.07
C SER A 14 9.94 2.66 3.00
N ARG A 15 10.69 1.59 3.29
CA ARG A 15 11.51 0.93 2.27
C ARG A 15 10.61 0.31 1.19
N ARG A 16 11.05 0.35 -0.06
CA ARG A 16 10.42 -0.42 -1.14
C ARG A 16 10.93 -1.86 -1.11
N ILE A 17 10.01 -2.82 -1.22
CA ILE A 17 10.31 -4.25 -1.42
C ILE A 17 9.58 -4.78 -2.64
N MET A 18 10.03 -5.91 -3.17
CA MET A 18 9.37 -6.63 -4.27
C MET A 18 8.73 -7.91 -3.73
N VAL A 19 7.44 -8.12 -4.04
CA VAL A 19 6.72 -9.38 -3.81
C VAL A 19 6.44 -9.98 -5.18
N GLY A 20 7.28 -10.93 -5.61
CA GLY A 20 7.37 -11.29 -7.03
C GLY A 20 7.68 -10.06 -7.87
N ASN A 21 6.81 -9.74 -8.82
CA ASN A 21 6.94 -8.57 -9.70
C ASN A 21 6.21 -7.31 -9.16
N VAL A 22 5.59 -7.39 -7.98
CA VAL A 22 4.79 -6.29 -7.40
C VAL A 22 5.62 -5.44 -6.42
N PRO A 23 5.81 -4.13 -6.67
CA PRO A 23 6.49 -3.25 -5.73
C PRO A 23 5.58 -2.81 -4.59
N VAL A 24 6.04 -2.96 -3.34
CA VAL A 24 5.30 -2.58 -2.12
C VAL A 24 6.13 -1.63 -1.28
N GLY A 25 5.50 -0.54 -0.80
CA GLY A 25 6.15 0.49 0.02
C GLY A 25 6.91 1.55 -0.77
N GLY A 26 7.53 2.49 -0.07
CA GLY A 26 8.19 3.66 -0.68
C GLY A 26 7.23 4.49 -1.53
N ALA A 27 7.66 4.87 -2.73
CA ALA A 27 6.86 5.63 -3.69
C ALA A 27 5.88 4.78 -4.53
N ALA A 28 5.81 3.46 -4.29
CA ALA A 28 4.89 2.58 -5.02
C ALA A 28 3.42 2.79 -4.57
N PRO A 29 2.42 2.55 -5.44
CA PRO A 29 1.01 2.54 -5.07
C PRO A 29 0.68 1.58 -3.90
N ILE A 30 -0.48 1.76 -3.27
CA ILE A 30 -0.97 0.83 -2.24
C ILE A 30 -1.50 -0.43 -2.94
N ALA A 31 -0.87 -1.59 -2.66
CA ALA A 31 -1.30 -2.86 -3.20
C ALA A 31 -2.53 -3.40 -2.43
N VAL A 32 -3.43 -4.08 -3.14
CA VAL A 32 -4.55 -4.84 -2.56
C VAL A 32 -4.15 -6.30 -2.46
N GLN A 33 -4.47 -6.95 -1.33
CA GLN A 33 -4.22 -8.37 -1.11
C GLN A 33 -5.48 -9.03 -0.54
N SER A 34 -5.67 -10.31 -0.85
CA SER A 34 -6.69 -11.17 -0.27
C SER A 34 -6.11 -12.55 0.07
N MET A 35 -6.91 -13.40 0.72
CA MET A 35 -6.58 -14.77 1.08
C MET A 35 -7.75 -15.68 0.70
N THR A 36 -7.46 -16.88 0.20
CA THR A 36 -8.46 -17.92 -0.12
C THR A 36 -8.98 -18.58 1.15
N ASN A 37 -10.25 -18.97 1.17
CA ASN A 37 -10.90 -19.63 2.31
C ASN A 37 -11.16 -21.14 2.09
N THR A 38 -10.73 -21.70 0.96
CA THR A 38 -10.84 -23.13 0.65
C THR A 38 -9.63 -23.90 1.17
N LEU A 39 -9.77 -25.22 1.33
CA LEU A 39 -8.61 -26.09 1.54
C LEU A 39 -7.62 -25.92 0.38
N THR A 40 -6.34 -26.00 0.73
CA THR A 40 -5.23 -25.89 -0.22
C THR A 40 -5.13 -27.14 -1.09
#